data_AF-A0A667FFC0-F1
#
_entry.id   AF-A0A667FFC0-F1
#
_cell.length_a   1.000
_cell.length_b   1.000
_cell.length_c   1.000
_cell.angle_alpha   90.00
_cell.angle_beta   90.00
_cell.angle_gamma   90.00
#
_symmetry.space_group_name_H-M   'P 1'
#
loop_
_entity.id
_entity.type
_entity.pdbx_description
1 polymer ?
#
loop_
_entity_poly.entity_id
_entity_poly.type
_entity_poly.pdbx_seq_one_letter_code
_entity_poly.pdbx_strand_id
1 'polypeptide(L)'
;MYQKVKNDNILTVDNVKSVLLNVFPDANIWDILGIHSKYDNDRKVGASFYKMTGLGPLPQALYNGESFKLEELNMKELEMAILRRMMDATVYLQRDVFMGRLNDRTNAVDFLMDKNNVVPRINPLILHAKWQYLNLISTSVTADVEDFSTFFFLDSQDKSAVIAKNMYYLTQEDDDVISSVTLWIIADFDKPSGRKLLFNALKHMKTSVHSRLGVIYNPTSKINEENTAISRGILAAFLTQKNSFLKNFLRKLAKEETATAIYSGEKIHTFLTEGMDKNAFQKKYNTIGVNIFRTHQLFCQDVLKIRPGEIGIVSNGKFLGPLDENFYTEDFYFLEKITFTNLVEKIKGVVENMKISSKNMSDLIMKADALISSLPKRESRYDITFLRENHR
;
A
#
# COMPACT_ATOMS: atom_id res chain seq x y z
N MET A 1 -3.92 -36.86 1.28
CA MET A 1 -5.20 -36.11 1.42
C MET A 1 -5.66 -35.53 0.10
N TYR A 2 -4.92 -34.60 -0.51
CA TYR A 2 -5.23 -34.05 -1.84
C TYR A 2 -5.23 -35.09 -2.98
N GLN A 3 -4.43 -36.16 -2.87
CA GLN A 3 -4.44 -37.28 -3.82
C GLN A 3 -5.77 -38.07 -3.88
N LYS A 4 -6.62 -37.99 -2.85
CA LYS A 4 -7.94 -38.67 -2.83
C LYS A 4 -9.05 -37.82 -3.45
N VAL A 5 -8.74 -36.59 -3.85
CA VAL A 5 -9.68 -35.67 -4.48
C VAL A 5 -9.60 -35.90 -5.99
N LYS A 6 -10.73 -36.18 -6.64
CA LYS A 6 -10.79 -36.31 -8.11
C LYS A 6 -10.31 -35.00 -8.75
N ASN A 7 -9.65 -35.08 -9.91
CA ASN A 7 -8.84 -34.03 -10.53
C ASN A 7 -9.48 -32.64 -10.79
N ASP A 8 -10.74 -32.39 -10.41
CA ASP A 8 -11.39 -31.08 -10.52
C ASP A 8 -12.19 -30.68 -9.26
N ASN A 9 -12.10 -31.45 -8.18
CA ASN A 9 -12.87 -31.19 -6.97
C ASN A 9 -12.07 -30.38 -5.94
N ILE A 10 -12.74 -29.44 -5.28
CA ILE A 10 -12.20 -28.72 -4.11
C ILE A 10 -12.21 -29.70 -2.92
N LEU A 11 -11.15 -29.67 -2.10
CA LEU A 11 -11.07 -30.46 -0.86
C LEU A 11 -12.27 -30.14 0.06
N THR A 12 -13.11 -31.13 0.35
CA THR A 12 -14.26 -30.95 1.25
C THR A 12 -13.99 -31.42 2.67
N VAL A 13 -14.83 -30.96 3.61
CA VAL A 13 -14.81 -31.42 5.01
C VAL A 13 -15.04 -32.93 5.11
N ASP A 14 -15.84 -33.50 4.21
CA ASP A 14 -16.09 -34.95 4.21
C ASP A 14 -14.88 -35.74 3.73
N ASN A 15 -14.07 -35.18 2.81
CA ASN A 15 -12.77 -35.75 2.48
C ASN A 15 -11.86 -35.76 3.72
N VAL A 16 -11.84 -34.69 4.52
CA VAL A 16 -11.08 -34.60 5.79
C VAL A 16 -11.53 -35.68 6.76
N LYS A 17 -12.83 -35.77 7.03
CA LYS A 17 -13.41 -36.78 7.93
C LYS A 17 -13.07 -38.20 7.48
N SER A 18 -13.20 -38.49 6.19
CA SER A 18 -12.91 -39.81 5.65
C SER A 18 -11.43 -40.21 5.81
N VAL A 19 -10.50 -39.27 5.64
CA VAL A 19 -9.07 -39.55 5.84
C VAL A 19 -8.78 -39.74 7.32
N LEU A 20 -9.36 -38.91 8.19
CA LEU A 20 -9.18 -38.98 9.63
C LEU A 20 -9.67 -40.33 10.19
N LEU A 21 -10.89 -40.76 9.83
CA LEU A 21 -11.46 -42.03 10.28
C LEU A 21 -10.70 -43.26 9.73
N ASN A 22 -10.13 -43.15 8.53
CA ASN A 22 -9.31 -44.24 7.98
C ASN A 22 -7.99 -44.43 8.75
N VAL A 23 -7.40 -43.34 9.25
CA VAL A 23 -6.13 -43.40 10.00
C VAL A 23 -6.38 -43.66 11.49
N PHE A 24 -7.46 -43.10 12.03
CA PHE A 24 -7.87 -43.23 13.43
C PHE A 24 -9.36 -43.62 13.53
N PRO A 25 -9.70 -44.91 13.41
CA PRO A 25 -11.08 -45.37 13.42
C PRO A 25 -11.84 -45.05 14.71
N ASP A 26 -11.16 -45.06 15.85
CA ASP A 26 -11.76 -44.83 17.17
C ASP A 26 -11.86 -43.34 17.57
N ALA A 27 -11.40 -42.43 16.71
CA ALA A 27 -11.36 -41.01 17.02
C ALA A 27 -12.75 -40.36 16.93
N ASN A 28 -13.15 -39.61 17.97
CA ASN A 28 -14.37 -38.82 17.92
C ASN A 28 -14.17 -37.55 17.07
N ILE A 29 -14.84 -37.52 15.90
CA ILE A 29 -14.78 -36.39 14.98
C ILE A 29 -15.25 -35.09 15.64
N TRP A 30 -16.24 -35.13 16.53
CA TRP A 30 -16.78 -33.92 17.16
C TRP A 30 -15.78 -33.28 18.12
N ASP A 31 -15.00 -34.08 18.84
CA ASP A 31 -13.95 -33.57 19.72
C ASP A 31 -12.78 -32.96 18.95
N ILE A 32 -12.59 -33.38 17.69
CA ILE A 32 -11.49 -32.91 16.83
C ILE A 32 -11.91 -31.75 15.94
N LEU A 33 -13.03 -31.84 15.23
CA LEU A 33 -13.50 -30.86 14.22
C LEU A 33 -14.68 -30.01 14.71
N GLY A 34 -15.23 -30.28 15.89
CA GLY A 34 -16.35 -29.51 16.45
C GLY A 34 -15.96 -28.10 16.88
N ILE A 35 -16.98 -27.26 17.07
CA ILE A 35 -16.84 -25.84 17.45
C ILE A 35 -16.26 -25.68 18.86
N HIS A 36 -16.51 -26.65 19.75
CA HIS A 36 -15.97 -26.68 21.11
C HIS A 36 -14.68 -27.50 21.22
N SER A 37 -14.12 -27.92 20.09
CA SER A 37 -12.86 -28.64 20.07
C SER A 37 -11.72 -27.76 20.58
N LYS A 38 -10.78 -28.35 21.33
CA LYS A 38 -9.51 -27.71 21.70
C LYS A 38 -8.70 -27.23 20.48
N TYR A 39 -8.93 -27.81 19.30
CA TYR A 39 -8.25 -27.45 18.05
C TYR A 39 -8.95 -26.35 17.26
N ASP A 40 -10.15 -25.92 17.67
CA ASP A 40 -10.93 -24.92 16.92
C ASP A 40 -10.24 -23.56 16.88
N ASN A 41 -9.58 -23.19 17.97
CA ASN A 41 -8.80 -21.96 18.04
C ASN A 41 -7.69 -21.93 16.97
N ASP A 42 -6.89 -23.00 16.87
CA ASP A 42 -5.80 -23.08 15.91
C ASP A 42 -6.31 -23.11 14.46
N ARG A 43 -7.48 -23.74 14.21
CA ARG A 43 -8.13 -23.66 12.89
C ARG A 43 -8.55 -22.24 12.53
N LYS A 44 -9.14 -21.50 13.49
CA LYS A 44 -9.52 -20.09 13.30
C LYS A 44 -8.30 -19.21 13.04
N VAL A 45 -7.21 -19.45 13.78
CA VAL A 45 -5.93 -18.76 13.58
C VAL A 45 -5.35 -19.10 12.21
N GLY A 46 -5.31 -20.37 11.83
CA GLY A 46 -4.81 -20.82 10.52
C GLY A 46 -5.63 -20.26 9.35
N ALA A 47 -6.96 -20.26 9.46
CA ALA A 47 -7.84 -19.67 8.44
C ALA A 47 -7.65 -18.14 8.33
N SER A 48 -7.51 -17.46 9.47
CA SER A 48 -7.22 -16.02 9.50
C SER A 48 -5.84 -15.71 8.91
N PHE A 49 -4.83 -16.52 9.24
CA PHE A 49 -3.48 -16.40 8.69
C PHE A 49 -3.48 -16.58 7.17
N TYR A 50 -4.12 -17.63 6.65
CA TYR A 50 -4.19 -17.86 5.21
C TYR A 50 -4.96 -16.75 4.48
N LYS A 51 -6.06 -16.26 5.07
CA LYS A 51 -6.79 -15.11 4.52
C LYS A 51 -5.92 -13.84 4.50
N MET A 52 -5.08 -13.66 5.52
CA MET A 52 -4.17 -12.53 5.62
C MET A 52 -3.05 -12.58 4.58
N THR A 53 -2.53 -13.74 4.21
CA THR A 53 -1.39 -13.85 3.28
C THR A 53 -1.74 -13.48 1.85
N GLY A 54 -3.02 -13.55 1.45
CA GLY A 54 -3.49 -13.16 0.12
C GLY A 54 -3.03 -14.09 -1.01
N LEU A 55 -2.57 -15.30 -0.67
CA LEU A 55 -1.98 -16.27 -1.61
C LEU A 55 -2.96 -16.85 -2.64
N GLY A 56 -4.24 -16.49 -2.59
CA GLY A 56 -5.24 -16.93 -3.56
C GLY A 56 -5.85 -18.29 -3.21
N PRO A 57 -6.31 -19.06 -4.21
CA PRO A 57 -6.96 -20.35 -4.00
C PRO A 57 -5.95 -21.45 -3.63
N LEU A 58 -6.40 -22.41 -2.81
CA LEU A 58 -5.64 -23.61 -2.47
C LEU A 58 -5.78 -24.69 -3.57
N PRO A 59 -4.77 -25.54 -3.77
CA PRO A 59 -3.51 -25.66 -3.01
C PRO A 59 -2.45 -24.63 -3.43
N GLN A 60 -1.66 -24.15 -2.46
CA GLN A 60 -0.52 -23.27 -2.71
C GLN A 60 0.72 -23.77 -1.96
N ALA A 61 1.85 -23.83 -2.65
CA ALA A 61 3.16 -24.05 -2.05
C ALA A 61 4.03 -22.79 -2.18
N LEU A 62 4.95 -22.59 -1.23
CA LEU A 62 5.91 -21.50 -1.24
C LEU A 62 7.33 -22.06 -1.09
N TYR A 63 8.30 -21.44 -1.75
CA TYR A 63 9.73 -21.67 -1.50
C TYR A 63 10.39 -20.33 -1.19
N ASN A 64 10.92 -20.17 0.03
CA ASN A 64 11.52 -18.92 0.52
C ASN A 64 10.65 -17.66 0.27
N GLY A 65 9.34 -17.78 0.46
CA GLY A 65 8.37 -16.70 0.26
C GLY A 65 7.78 -16.60 -1.16
N GLU A 66 8.31 -17.31 -2.15
CA GLU A 66 7.83 -17.27 -3.53
C GLU A 66 6.83 -18.40 -3.83
N SER A 67 5.68 -18.05 -4.40
CA SER A 67 4.64 -19.01 -4.78
C SER A 67 5.04 -19.88 -5.97
N PHE A 68 4.69 -21.16 -5.91
CA PHE A 68 4.66 -22.04 -7.09
C PHE A 68 3.40 -21.77 -7.92
N LYS A 69 3.51 -21.93 -9.24
CA LYS A 69 2.32 -21.87 -10.09
C LYS A 69 1.53 -23.18 -9.97
N LEU A 70 0.23 -23.14 -10.26
CA LEU A 70 -0.62 -24.33 -10.19
C LEU A 70 -0.12 -25.46 -11.09
N GLU A 71 0.46 -25.13 -12.25
CA GLU A 71 1.05 -26.10 -13.17
C GLU A 71 2.30 -26.78 -12.61
N GLU A 72 3.00 -26.14 -11.65
CA GLU A 72 4.20 -26.67 -11.00
C GLU A 72 3.88 -27.55 -9.78
N LEU A 73 2.60 -27.71 -9.40
CA LEU A 73 2.21 -28.46 -8.19
C LEU A 73 2.03 -29.97 -8.40
N ASN A 74 2.25 -30.46 -9.61
CA ASN A 74 2.35 -31.89 -9.90
C ASN A 74 3.65 -32.45 -9.30
N MET A 75 3.63 -33.63 -8.68
CA MET A 75 4.76 -34.18 -7.90
C MET A 75 6.11 -34.11 -8.63
N LYS A 76 6.16 -34.51 -9.91
CA LYS A 76 7.41 -34.51 -10.70
C LYS A 76 7.87 -33.11 -11.06
N GLU A 77 6.95 -32.22 -11.42
CA GLU A 77 7.25 -30.84 -11.80
C GLU A 77 7.63 -30.02 -10.57
N LEU A 78 7.00 -30.27 -9.42
CA LEU A 78 7.32 -29.66 -8.14
C LEU A 78 8.73 -30.01 -7.69
N GLU A 79 9.13 -31.29 -7.78
CA GLU A 79 10.49 -31.71 -7.43
C GLU A 79 11.54 -31.00 -8.29
N MET A 80 11.33 -30.96 -9.61
CA MET A 80 12.22 -30.23 -10.52
C MET A 80 12.24 -28.73 -10.22
N ALA A 81 11.08 -28.12 -9.95
CA ALA A 81 10.97 -26.71 -9.64
C ALA A 81 11.66 -26.36 -8.31
N ILE A 82 11.52 -27.20 -7.28
CA ILE A 82 12.21 -27.04 -6.00
C ILE A 82 13.72 -27.14 -6.20
N LEU A 83 14.21 -28.17 -6.89
CA LEU A 83 15.65 -28.35 -7.14
C LEU A 83 16.24 -27.16 -7.88
N ARG A 84 15.54 -26.66 -8.91
CA ARG A 84 15.95 -25.47 -9.65
C ARG A 84 16.02 -24.24 -8.75
N ARG A 85 14.96 -23.94 -7.99
CA ARG A 85 14.95 -22.81 -7.06
C ARG A 85 16.01 -22.93 -5.96
N MET A 86 16.32 -24.16 -5.54
CA MET A 86 17.39 -24.43 -4.57
C MET A 86 18.77 -24.14 -5.16
N MET A 87 19.05 -24.57 -6.39
CA MET A 87 20.30 -24.24 -7.08
C MET A 87 20.45 -22.72 -7.25
N ASP A 88 19.38 -22.05 -7.72
CA ASP A 88 19.38 -20.60 -7.90
C ASP A 88 19.64 -19.87 -6.57
N ALA A 89 18.94 -20.25 -5.50
CA ALA A 89 19.12 -19.66 -4.17
C ALA A 89 20.53 -19.89 -3.60
N THR A 90 21.13 -21.06 -3.86
CA THR A 90 22.47 -21.41 -3.36
C THR A 90 23.53 -20.48 -3.93
N VAL A 91 23.45 -20.13 -5.22
CA VAL A 91 24.40 -19.20 -5.85
C VAL A 91 24.37 -17.83 -5.15
N TYR A 92 23.17 -17.32 -4.84
CA TYR A 92 23.04 -16.04 -4.13
C TYR A 92 23.57 -16.11 -2.70
N LEU A 93 23.24 -17.18 -1.96
CA LEU A 93 23.72 -17.36 -0.59
C LEU A 93 25.24 -17.50 -0.52
N GLN A 94 25.85 -18.27 -1.43
CA GLN A 94 27.32 -18.38 -1.52
C GLN A 94 27.97 -17.01 -1.74
N ARG A 95 27.40 -16.18 -2.63
CA ARG A 95 27.88 -14.82 -2.85
C ARG A 95 27.75 -13.96 -1.59
N ASP A 96 26.64 -14.06 -0.86
CA ASP A 96 26.43 -13.27 0.35
C ASP A 96 27.34 -13.69 1.50
N VAL A 97 27.68 -14.99 1.60
CA VAL A 97 28.72 -15.50 2.50
C VAL A 97 30.09 -14.96 2.11
N PHE A 98 30.46 -15.06 0.83
CA PHE A 98 31.75 -14.56 0.33
C PHE A 98 31.94 -13.06 0.57
N MET A 99 30.85 -12.28 0.43
CA MET A 99 30.84 -10.83 0.69
C MET A 99 30.74 -10.49 2.18
N GLY A 100 30.71 -11.49 3.09
CA GLY A 100 30.61 -11.30 4.53
C GLY A 100 29.24 -10.81 5.05
N ARG A 101 28.22 -10.75 4.18
CA ARG A 101 26.85 -10.33 4.52
C ARG A 101 26.12 -11.40 5.33
N LEU A 102 26.35 -12.67 5.01
CA LEU A 102 25.90 -13.82 5.79
C LEU A 102 27.11 -14.40 6.51
N ASN A 103 27.10 -14.41 7.84
CA ASN A 103 28.19 -14.90 8.69
C ASN A 103 27.62 -15.60 9.92
N ASP A 104 28.50 -16.19 10.75
CA ASP A 104 28.12 -17.00 11.91
C ASP A 104 27.31 -16.26 12.99
N ARG A 105 27.28 -14.91 12.94
CA ARG A 105 26.48 -14.08 13.88
C ARG A 105 25.08 -13.78 13.36
N THR A 106 24.80 -14.09 12.09
CA THR A 106 23.52 -13.80 11.44
C THR A 106 22.64 -15.04 11.44
N ASN A 107 21.38 -14.91 11.87
CA ASN A 107 20.40 -15.97 11.70
C ASN A 107 20.02 -16.10 10.22
N ALA A 108 20.26 -17.28 9.63
CA ALA A 108 19.99 -17.52 8.21
C ALA A 108 18.50 -17.39 7.85
N VAL A 109 17.59 -17.71 8.76
CA VAL A 109 16.14 -17.57 8.53
C VAL A 109 15.77 -16.09 8.46
N ASP A 110 16.21 -15.30 9.44
CA ASP A 110 15.94 -13.86 9.47
C ASP A 110 16.55 -13.17 8.24
N PHE A 111 17.77 -13.55 7.85
CA PHE A 111 18.40 -13.08 6.62
C PHE A 111 17.59 -13.38 5.36
N LEU A 112 16.97 -14.55 5.26
CA LEU A 112 16.08 -14.89 4.16
C LEU A 112 14.78 -14.09 4.20
N MET A 113 14.23 -13.86 5.40
CA MET A 113 12.99 -13.10 5.60
C MET A 113 13.17 -11.59 5.38
N ASP A 114 14.39 -11.07 5.56
CA ASP A 114 14.73 -9.67 5.30
C ASP A 114 14.84 -9.35 3.80
N LYS A 115 14.81 -10.35 2.92
CA LYS A 115 14.91 -10.12 1.48
C LYS A 115 13.74 -9.27 0.95
N ASN A 116 14.02 -8.51 -0.10
CA ASN A 116 13.06 -7.58 -0.72
C ASN A 116 11.82 -8.28 -1.31
N ASN A 117 11.89 -9.57 -1.63
CA ASN A 117 10.80 -10.36 -2.19
C ASN A 117 9.91 -11.02 -1.12
N VAL A 118 10.28 -10.99 0.16
CA VAL A 118 9.48 -11.61 1.24
C VAL A 118 8.57 -10.57 1.87
N VAL A 119 7.26 -10.78 1.77
CA VAL A 119 6.24 -9.85 2.28
C VAL A 119 5.20 -10.62 3.10
N PRO A 120 4.63 -10.01 4.16
CA PRO A 120 3.64 -10.67 5.01
C PRO A 120 2.33 -10.98 4.30
N ARG A 121 2.01 -10.22 3.23
CA ARG A 121 0.81 -10.38 2.40
C ARG A 121 1.14 -10.03 0.97
N ILE A 122 0.67 -10.86 0.04
CA ILE A 122 0.73 -10.59 -1.39
C ILE A 122 -0.67 -10.20 -1.83
N ASN A 123 -0.84 -8.96 -2.26
CA ASN A 123 -2.10 -8.50 -2.83
C ASN A 123 -2.03 -8.62 -4.36
N PRO A 124 -2.85 -9.48 -4.99
CA PRO A 124 -2.90 -9.58 -6.44
C PRO A 124 -3.21 -8.25 -7.13
N LEU A 125 -4.00 -7.37 -6.50
CA LEU A 125 -4.31 -6.05 -7.03
C LEU A 125 -3.07 -5.18 -7.20
N ILE A 126 -2.11 -5.27 -6.26
CA ILE A 126 -0.85 -4.52 -6.32
C ILE A 126 0.13 -5.22 -7.26
N LEU A 127 0.24 -6.55 -7.17
CA LEU A 127 1.21 -7.34 -7.94
C LEU A 127 0.94 -7.31 -9.44
N HIS A 128 -0.33 -7.38 -9.84
CA HIS A 128 -0.75 -7.39 -11.25
C HIS A 128 -1.34 -6.04 -11.71
N ALA A 129 -1.16 -4.98 -10.92
CA ALA A 129 -1.62 -3.65 -11.24
C ALA A 129 -1.06 -3.16 -12.58
N LYS A 130 -1.95 -2.68 -13.46
CA LYS A 130 -1.54 -1.75 -14.52
C LYS A 130 -1.52 -0.34 -13.94
N TRP A 131 -0.34 0.09 -13.52
CA TRP A 131 -0.12 1.41 -12.94
C TRP A 131 -0.39 2.50 -13.96
N GLN A 132 -1.18 3.50 -13.56
CA GLN A 132 -1.24 4.78 -14.26
C GLN A 132 -0.18 5.71 -13.64
N TYR A 133 0.66 6.32 -14.47
CA TYR A 133 1.72 7.21 -14.01
C TYR A 133 1.28 8.67 -14.11
N LEU A 134 1.39 9.41 -13.02
CA LEU A 134 1.11 10.84 -12.96
C LEU A 134 2.33 11.63 -13.42
N ASN A 135 2.09 12.60 -14.31
CA ASN A 135 3.11 13.59 -14.62
C ASN A 135 3.03 14.73 -13.60
N LEU A 136 4.02 14.80 -12.71
CA LEU A 136 4.08 15.73 -11.58
C LEU A 136 4.95 16.97 -11.88
N ILE A 137 5.39 17.14 -13.12
CA ILE A 137 6.25 18.24 -13.58
C ILE A 137 5.34 19.39 -14.05
N SER A 138 5.38 20.52 -13.35
CA SER A 138 4.60 21.71 -13.77
C SER A 138 5.19 22.31 -15.04
N THR A 139 4.33 22.75 -15.97
CA THR A 139 4.77 23.43 -17.19
C THR A 139 4.98 24.93 -17.02
N SER A 140 4.48 25.54 -15.92
CA SER A 140 4.70 26.94 -15.44
C SER A 140 3.50 27.51 -14.66
N VAL A 141 2.43 26.74 -14.46
CA VAL A 141 1.17 27.19 -13.86
C VAL A 141 1.29 27.50 -12.35
N THR A 142 0.75 28.65 -11.92
CA THR A 142 0.75 29.14 -10.54
C THR A 142 -0.58 28.99 -9.80
N ALA A 143 -1.54 28.24 -10.37
CA ALA A 143 -2.87 28.06 -9.80
C ALA A 143 -2.84 27.53 -8.36
N ASP A 144 -3.71 28.08 -7.51
CA ASP A 144 -3.95 27.63 -6.14
C ASP A 144 -5.03 26.52 -6.14
N VAL A 145 -4.93 25.56 -5.21
CA VAL A 145 -5.94 24.52 -5.02
C VAL A 145 -7.30 25.08 -4.60
N GLU A 146 -7.34 26.25 -3.96
CA GLU A 146 -8.59 26.93 -3.60
C GLU A 146 -9.23 27.70 -4.78
N ASP A 147 -8.49 27.97 -5.87
CA ASP A 147 -9.00 28.56 -7.10
C ASP A 147 -9.53 27.48 -8.07
N PHE A 148 -10.72 26.99 -7.75
CA PHE A 148 -11.41 25.96 -8.54
C PHE A 148 -11.62 26.38 -10.01
N SER A 149 -11.88 27.68 -10.27
CA SER A 149 -12.12 28.20 -11.61
C SER A 149 -10.89 28.02 -12.50
N THR A 150 -9.72 28.46 -12.04
CA THR A 150 -8.48 28.29 -12.81
C THR A 150 -8.11 26.81 -12.92
N PHE A 151 -8.25 26.05 -11.83
CA PHE A 151 -7.95 24.62 -11.81
C PHE A 151 -8.76 23.81 -12.83
N PHE A 152 -10.03 24.18 -13.05
CA PHE A 152 -10.92 23.48 -13.98
C PHE A 152 -10.36 23.40 -15.40
N PHE A 153 -9.76 24.49 -15.89
CA PHE A 153 -9.24 24.61 -17.25
C PHE A 153 -7.84 24.03 -17.44
N LEU A 154 -7.17 23.60 -16.37
CA LEU A 154 -5.85 23.00 -16.46
C LEU A 154 -5.90 21.62 -17.14
N ASP A 155 -4.80 21.27 -17.81
CA ASP A 155 -4.60 19.92 -18.32
C ASP A 155 -4.28 18.94 -17.19
N SER A 156 -4.26 17.63 -17.50
CA SER A 156 -4.01 16.60 -16.50
C SER A 156 -2.64 16.68 -15.83
N GLN A 157 -1.62 17.20 -16.53
CA GLN A 157 -0.26 17.34 -16.01
C GLN A 157 -0.20 18.49 -14.99
N ASP A 158 -0.72 19.66 -15.34
CA ASP A 158 -0.74 20.81 -14.43
C ASP A 158 -1.70 20.58 -13.26
N LYS A 159 -2.84 19.90 -13.46
CA LYS A 159 -3.70 19.45 -12.35
C LYS A 159 -2.92 18.59 -11.35
N SER A 160 -2.13 17.63 -11.83
CA SER A 160 -1.30 16.77 -10.99
C SER A 160 -0.21 17.56 -10.25
N ALA A 161 0.44 18.51 -10.93
CA ALA A 161 1.47 19.35 -10.34
C ALA A 161 0.91 20.29 -9.25
N VAL A 162 -0.27 20.88 -9.46
CA VAL A 162 -0.95 21.75 -8.50
C VAL A 162 -1.35 20.96 -7.24
N ILE A 163 -1.90 19.75 -7.38
CA ILE A 163 -2.20 18.88 -6.24
C ILE A 163 -0.93 18.50 -5.48
N ALA A 164 0.13 18.11 -6.18
CA ALA A 164 1.40 17.72 -5.55
C ALA A 164 2.03 18.86 -4.73
N LYS A 165 1.98 20.10 -5.26
CA LYS A 165 2.56 21.29 -4.64
C LYS A 165 1.83 21.71 -3.36
N ASN A 166 0.52 21.51 -3.32
CA ASN A 166 -0.34 21.93 -2.21
C ASN A 166 -0.68 20.80 -1.23
N MET A 167 -0.03 19.64 -1.38
CA MET A 167 -0.25 18.49 -0.51
C MET A 167 0.38 18.70 0.88
N TYR A 168 -0.38 18.38 1.92
CA TYR A 168 0.13 18.28 3.29
C TYR A 168 0.50 16.82 3.59
N TYR A 169 1.64 16.62 4.23
CA TYR A 169 2.17 15.29 4.48
C TYR A 169 2.30 15.04 5.98
N LEU A 170 1.84 13.86 6.39
CA LEU A 170 2.12 13.28 7.70
C LEU A 170 3.39 12.43 7.58
N THR A 171 4.39 12.73 8.41
CA THR A 171 5.62 11.94 8.58
C THR A 171 5.66 11.31 9.97
N GLN A 172 6.58 10.35 10.19
CA GLN A 172 6.75 9.73 11.50
C GLN A 172 7.28 10.72 12.55
N GLU A 173 8.21 11.56 12.16
CA GLU A 173 8.87 12.55 13.01
C GLU A 173 8.51 13.98 12.56
N ASP A 174 8.58 14.93 13.49
CA ASP A 174 8.41 16.36 13.23
C ASP A 174 9.65 16.97 12.55
N ASP A 175 10.76 16.23 12.52
CA ASP A 175 12.01 16.64 11.90
C ASP A 175 12.00 16.45 10.37
N ASP A 176 12.89 17.19 9.72
CA ASP A 176 13.12 17.26 8.28
C ASP A 176 13.74 15.95 7.74
N VAL A 177 13.05 14.82 7.90
CA VAL A 177 13.48 13.49 7.42
C VAL A 177 13.11 13.31 5.95
N ILE A 178 14.07 12.87 5.15
CA ILE A 178 13.85 12.55 3.73
C ILE A 178 12.97 11.31 3.61
N SER A 179 11.75 11.50 3.13
CA SER A 179 10.81 10.42 2.82
C SER A 179 11.07 9.90 1.41
N SER A 180 11.44 8.63 1.31
CA SER A 180 11.75 7.97 0.04
C SER A 180 10.49 7.48 -0.67
N VAL A 181 9.42 7.26 0.09
CA VAL A 181 8.11 6.83 -0.42
C VAL A 181 7.06 7.87 -0.06
N THR A 182 6.29 8.29 -1.05
CA THR A 182 5.16 9.20 -0.91
C THR A 182 3.88 8.47 -1.23
N LEU A 183 3.00 8.33 -0.23
CA LEU A 183 1.70 7.70 -0.36
C LEU A 183 0.61 8.77 -0.34
N TRP A 184 -0.26 8.80 -1.34
CA TRP A 184 -1.53 9.53 -1.25
C TRP A 184 -2.67 8.54 -1.18
N ILE A 185 -3.53 8.69 -0.17
CA ILE A 185 -4.79 7.95 -0.08
C ILE A 185 -5.93 8.81 -0.62
N ILE A 186 -6.77 8.21 -1.47
CA ILE A 186 -7.92 8.87 -2.10
C ILE A 186 -9.17 8.15 -1.64
N ALA A 187 -10.07 8.85 -0.95
CA ALA A 187 -11.33 8.27 -0.50
C ALA A 187 -12.35 9.37 -0.09
N ASP A 188 -13.58 8.93 0.14
CA ASP A 188 -14.55 9.67 0.93
C ASP A 188 -14.38 9.34 2.42
N PHE A 189 -13.71 10.22 3.18
CA PHE A 189 -13.45 10.01 4.61
C PHE A 189 -14.67 10.22 5.50
N ASP A 190 -15.77 10.70 4.94
CA ASP A 190 -17.05 10.75 5.62
C ASP A 190 -17.80 9.40 5.50
N LYS A 191 -17.31 8.47 4.68
CA LYS A 191 -17.79 7.08 4.60
C LYS A 191 -16.94 6.11 5.43
N PRO A 192 -17.54 5.02 5.95
CA PRO A 192 -16.81 4.01 6.73
C PRO A 192 -15.60 3.41 5.98
N SER A 193 -15.75 3.16 4.68
CA SER A 193 -14.70 2.59 3.84
C SER A 193 -13.46 3.50 3.75
N GLY A 194 -13.65 4.81 3.58
CA GLY A 194 -12.56 5.78 3.59
C GLY A 194 -11.90 5.96 4.95
N ARG A 195 -12.68 5.93 6.04
CA ARG A 195 -12.13 5.94 7.41
C ARG A 195 -11.30 4.70 7.71
N LYS A 196 -11.77 3.53 7.29
CA LYS A 196 -11.04 2.26 7.42
C LYS A 196 -9.70 2.31 6.67
N LEU A 197 -9.69 2.85 5.45
CA LEU A 197 -8.45 3.07 4.69
C LEU A 197 -7.47 4.00 5.43
N LEU A 198 -7.96 5.14 5.91
CA LEU A 198 -7.16 6.09 6.69
C LEU A 198 -6.60 5.42 7.95
N PHE A 199 -7.40 4.66 8.68
CA PHE A 199 -6.97 3.93 9.87
C PHE A 199 -5.84 2.94 9.56
N ASN A 200 -5.98 2.17 8.48
CA ASN A 200 -4.99 1.19 8.04
C ASN A 200 -3.69 1.86 7.58
N ALA A 201 -3.79 2.99 6.87
CA ALA A 201 -2.64 3.81 6.47
C ALA A 201 -1.91 4.36 7.71
N LEU A 202 -2.63 4.92 8.68
CA LEU A 202 -2.05 5.44 9.93
C LEU A 202 -1.37 4.35 10.77
N LYS A 203 -1.91 3.11 10.75
CA LYS A 203 -1.28 1.96 11.41
C LYS A 203 0.05 1.61 10.74
N HIS A 204 0.13 1.65 9.40
CA HIS A 204 1.37 1.45 8.65
C HIS A 204 2.40 2.57 8.92
N MET A 205 1.95 3.83 8.97
CA MET A 205 2.80 4.98 9.30
C MET A 205 3.39 4.94 10.73
N LYS A 206 3.02 3.98 11.59
CA LYS A 206 3.70 3.76 12.89
C LYS A 206 5.00 2.98 12.76
N THR A 207 5.11 2.13 11.73
CA THR A 207 6.25 1.25 11.52
C THR A 207 7.16 1.73 10.40
N SER A 208 6.61 2.48 9.43
CA SER A 208 7.40 3.04 8.35
C SER A 208 8.13 4.32 8.75
N VAL A 209 9.46 4.31 8.56
CA VAL A 209 10.38 5.45 8.74
C VAL A 209 10.70 6.17 7.42
N HIS A 210 10.33 5.60 6.27
CA HIS A 210 10.69 6.12 4.95
C HIS A 210 9.52 6.69 4.17
N SER A 211 8.30 6.54 4.70
CA SER A 211 7.08 7.00 4.05
C SER A 211 6.58 8.32 4.61
N ARG A 212 5.92 9.08 3.74
CA ARG A 212 5.03 10.19 4.10
C ARG A 212 3.65 9.97 3.50
N LEU A 213 2.61 10.39 4.23
CA LEU A 213 1.21 10.17 3.86
C LEU A 213 0.50 11.50 3.56
N GLY A 214 -0.05 11.62 2.35
CA GLY A 214 -0.95 12.68 1.93
C GLY A 214 -2.38 12.17 1.76
N VAL A 215 -3.35 13.09 1.75
CA VAL A 215 -4.78 12.77 1.68
C VAL A 215 -5.47 13.57 0.59
N ILE A 216 -6.17 12.88 -0.31
CA ILE A 216 -7.02 13.49 -1.35
C ILE A 216 -8.47 13.13 -1.07
N TYR A 217 -9.35 14.13 -1.14
CA TYR A 217 -10.75 14.01 -0.77
C TYR A 217 -11.57 13.70 -2.02
N ASN A 218 -12.24 12.55 -2.06
CA ASN A 218 -13.12 12.14 -3.15
C ASN A 218 -14.55 11.90 -2.65
N PRO A 219 -15.26 12.94 -2.16
CA PRO A 219 -16.58 12.79 -1.55
C PRO A 219 -17.60 12.22 -2.53
N THR A 220 -18.45 11.32 -2.04
CA THR A 220 -19.54 10.69 -2.80
C THR A 220 -20.77 11.59 -2.85
N SER A 221 -21.03 12.28 -1.74
CA SER A 221 -22.22 13.12 -1.55
C SER A 221 -21.96 14.57 -1.98
N LYS A 222 -23.01 15.39 -2.06
CA LYS A 222 -22.89 16.81 -2.38
C LYS A 222 -21.94 17.49 -1.37
N ILE A 223 -20.95 18.22 -1.89
CA ILE A 223 -19.95 18.93 -1.11
C ILE A 223 -20.62 20.12 -0.39
N ASN A 224 -20.90 19.95 0.89
CA ASN A 224 -21.39 20.95 1.83
C ASN A 224 -20.77 20.72 3.22
N GLU A 225 -21.04 21.58 4.19
CA GLU A 225 -20.45 21.49 5.53
C GLU A 225 -20.85 20.22 6.28
N GLU A 226 -22.09 19.76 6.12
CA GLU A 226 -22.64 18.58 6.79
C GLU A 226 -22.01 17.27 6.28
N ASN A 227 -21.91 17.10 4.96
CA ASN A 227 -21.45 15.85 4.34
C ASN A 227 -19.92 15.72 4.30
N THR A 228 -19.18 16.78 4.64
CA THR A 228 -17.70 16.79 4.61
C THR A 228 -17.10 17.09 5.99
N ALA A 229 -17.87 16.85 7.06
CA ALA A 229 -17.48 17.21 8.42
C ALA A 229 -16.15 16.56 8.85
N ILE A 230 -15.93 15.28 8.51
CA ILE A 230 -14.69 14.56 8.82
C ILE A 230 -13.57 15.02 7.89
N SER A 231 -13.85 15.12 6.58
CA SER A 231 -12.87 15.58 5.60
C SER A 231 -12.32 16.99 5.93
N ARG A 232 -13.18 17.90 6.39
CA ARG A 232 -12.79 19.23 6.91
C ARG A 232 -11.96 19.13 8.19
N GLY A 233 -12.30 18.19 9.07
CA GLY A 233 -11.55 17.92 10.29
C GLY A 233 -10.13 17.46 10.01
N ILE A 234 -9.96 16.56 9.04
CA ILE A 234 -8.68 16.07 8.56
C ILE A 234 -7.85 17.23 8.00
N LEU A 235 -8.42 18.02 7.09
CA LEU A 235 -7.72 19.16 6.49
C LEU A 235 -7.33 20.22 7.53
N ALA A 236 -8.25 20.58 8.44
CA ALA A 236 -7.97 21.51 9.52
C ALA A 236 -6.84 21.00 10.42
N ALA A 237 -6.78 19.68 10.67
CA ALA A 237 -5.72 19.08 11.45
C ALA A 237 -4.36 19.21 10.75
N PHE A 238 -4.27 18.89 9.45
CA PHE A 238 -3.05 19.06 8.65
C PHE A 238 -2.52 20.50 8.67
N LEU A 239 -3.43 21.47 8.72
CA LEU A 239 -3.10 22.90 8.65
C LEU A 239 -2.69 23.52 10.00
N THR A 240 -3.03 22.87 11.12
CA THR A 240 -2.90 23.51 12.44
C THR A 240 -2.09 22.70 13.45
N GLN A 241 -1.83 21.41 13.18
CA GLN A 241 -1.24 20.50 14.16
C GLN A 241 0.13 19.97 13.70
N LYS A 242 1.02 19.74 14.66
CA LYS A 242 2.30 19.03 14.45
C LYS A 242 2.07 17.54 14.20
N ASN A 243 3.00 16.82 13.57
CA ASN A 243 2.82 15.42 13.14
C ASN A 243 2.47 14.48 14.31
N SER A 244 3.10 14.69 15.47
CA SER A 244 2.83 13.93 16.70
C SER A 244 1.35 14.01 17.13
N PHE A 245 0.77 15.21 17.19
CA PHE A 245 -0.64 15.42 17.51
C PHE A 245 -1.57 15.06 16.36
N LEU A 246 -1.19 15.41 15.13
CA LEU A 246 -1.92 15.13 13.89
C LEU A 246 -2.22 13.64 13.76
N LYS A 247 -1.20 12.77 13.89
CA LYS A 247 -1.36 11.31 13.79
C LYS A 247 -2.38 10.76 14.77
N ASN A 248 -2.30 11.21 16.03
CA ASN A 248 -3.21 10.79 17.08
C ASN A 248 -4.64 11.26 16.82
N PHE A 249 -4.80 12.49 16.34
CA PHE A 249 -6.11 13.06 16.02
C PHE A 249 -6.74 12.43 14.78
N LEU A 250 -5.99 12.22 13.69
CA LEU A 250 -6.48 11.51 12.51
C LEU A 250 -6.92 10.08 12.86
N ARG A 251 -6.21 9.40 13.76
CA ARG A 251 -6.61 8.09 14.26
C ARG A 251 -7.91 8.12 15.06
N LYS A 252 -8.19 9.21 15.79
CA LYS A 252 -9.48 9.41 16.47
C LYS A 252 -10.60 9.66 15.45
N LEU A 253 -10.36 10.50 14.43
CA LEU A 253 -11.33 10.79 13.37
C LEU A 253 -11.65 9.56 12.49
N ALA A 254 -10.70 8.65 12.32
CA ALA A 254 -10.89 7.41 11.57
C ALA A 254 -11.72 6.34 12.31
N LYS A 255 -12.10 6.56 13.58
CA LYS A 255 -12.94 5.64 14.33
C LYS A 255 -14.42 5.84 14.04
N GLU A 256 -15.16 4.75 13.97
CA GLU A 256 -16.61 4.77 13.74
C GLU A 256 -17.38 5.41 14.90
N GLU A 257 -16.94 5.23 16.15
CA GLU A 257 -17.59 5.85 17.30
C GLU A 257 -17.48 7.38 17.26
N THR A 258 -16.32 7.90 16.85
CA THR A 258 -16.12 9.34 16.69
C THR A 258 -16.97 9.88 15.54
N ALA A 259 -17.01 9.17 14.41
CA ALA A 259 -17.79 9.59 13.26
C ALA A 259 -19.29 9.67 13.59
N THR A 260 -19.84 8.64 14.23
CA THR A 260 -21.25 8.60 14.65
C THR A 260 -21.59 9.71 15.64
N ALA A 261 -20.70 10.04 16.58
CA ALA A 261 -20.89 11.15 17.49
C ALA A 261 -20.91 12.52 16.77
N ILE A 262 -20.00 12.74 15.82
CA ILE A 262 -19.97 13.97 15.00
C ILE A 262 -21.26 14.12 14.18
N TYR A 263 -21.73 13.03 13.54
CA TYR A 263 -22.98 13.05 12.78
C TYR A 263 -24.22 13.24 13.65
N SER A 264 -24.13 12.88 14.95
CA SER A 264 -25.19 13.11 15.93
C SER A 264 -25.19 14.54 16.51
N GLY A 265 -24.29 15.41 16.04
CA GLY A 265 -24.22 16.82 16.42
C GLY A 265 -23.14 17.17 17.44
N GLU A 266 -22.27 16.23 17.82
CA GLU A 266 -21.13 16.54 18.67
C GLU A 266 -20.11 17.39 17.91
N LYS A 267 -19.60 18.45 18.56
CA LYS A 267 -18.67 19.37 17.93
C LYS A 267 -17.29 18.74 17.81
N ILE A 268 -16.72 18.71 16.61
CA ILE A 268 -15.44 18.04 16.31
C ILE A 268 -14.25 18.45 17.24
N HIS A 269 -14.27 19.66 17.80
CA HIS A 269 -13.21 20.13 18.70
C HIS A 269 -13.20 19.44 20.07
N THR A 270 -14.29 18.76 20.47
CA THR A 270 -14.33 17.98 21.73
C THR A 270 -13.36 16.79 21.68
N PHE A 271 -13.10 16.27 20.49
CA PHE A 271 -12.18 15.14 20.28
C PHE A 271 -10.70 15.53 20.27
N LEU A 272 -10.38 16.83 20.29
CA LEU A 272 -9.01 17.34 20.36
C LEU A 272 -8.36 16.94 21.68
N THR A 273 -7.09 16.53 21.60
CA THR A 273 -6.30 16.10 22.76
C THR A 273 -5.71 17.32 23.48
N GLU A 274 -5.39 17.18 24.77
CA GLU A 274 -4.63 18.18 25.51
C GLU A 274 -3.28 18.47 24.81
N GLY A 275 -2.92 19.76 24.70
CA GLY A 275 -1.73 20.22 23.99
C GLY A 275 -1.96 20.66 22.53
N MET A 276 -3.13 20.39 21.94
CA MET A 276 -3.49 20.88 20.61
C MET A 276 -3.99 22.33 20.67
N ASP A 277 -3.66 23.14 19.66
CA ASP A 277 -4.22 24.49 19.53
C ASP A 277 -5.68 24.42 19.08
N LYS A 278 -6.59 24.41 20.06
CA LYS A 278 -8.04 24.33 19.85
C LYS A 278 -8.58 25.56 19.10
N ASN A 279 -8.03 26.74 19.38
CA ASN A 279 -8.51 27.99 18.81
C ASN A 279 -8.14 28.07 17.33
N ALA A 280 -6.88 27.78 16.99
CA ALA A 280 -6.43 27.73 15.61
C ALA A 280 -7.18 26.65 14.81
N PHE A 281 -7.34 25.46 15.39
CA PHE A 281 -8.08 24.37 14.76
C PHE A 281 -9.54 24.77 14.47
N GLN A 282 -10.26 25.27 15.48
CA GLN A 282 -11.67 25.65 15.32
C GLN A 282 -11.86 26.77 14.31
N LYS A 283 -10.98 27.79 14.35
CA LYS A 283 -10.99 28.87 13.35
C LYS A 283 -10.78 28.29 11.96
N LYS A 284 -9.78 27.43 11.77
CA LYS A 284 -9.49 26.86 10.45
C LYS A 284 -10.62 25.96 9.97
N TYR A 285 -11.14 25.07 10.82
CA TYR A 285 -12.28 24.20 10.52
C TYR A 285 -13.49 24.96 9.98
N ASN A 286 -13.86 26.06 10.63
CA ASN A 286 -15.01 26.89 10.23
C ASN A 286 -14.75 27.76 8.99
N THR A 287 -13.49 27.97 8.60
CA THR A 287 -13.12 28.82 7.46
C THR A 287 -12.75 28.04 6.19
N ILE A 288 -12.64 26.71 6.27
CA ILE A 288 -12.32 25.88 5.11
C ILE A 288 -13.43 26.02 4.07
N GLY A 289 -13.07 26.45 2.86
CA GLY A 289 -13.99 26.57 1.74
C GLY A 289 -14.37 25.21 1.13
N VAL A 290 -15.43 25.18 0.32
CA VAL A 290 -15.80 23.99 -0.46
C VAL A 290 -14.87 23.73 -1.66
N ASN A 291 -14.13 24.75 -2.09
CA ASN A 291 -13.35 24.71 -3.34
C ASN A 291 -12.27 23.65 -3.33
N ILE A 292 -11.53 23.48 -2.23
CA ILE A 292 -10.49 22.45 -2.12
C ILE A 292 -11.05 21.04 -2.36
N PHE A 293 -12.24 20.74 -1.82
CA PHE A 293 -12.89 19.44 -2.03
C PHE A 293 -13.38 19.28 -3.47
N ARG A 294 -13.85 20.34 -4.11
CA ARG A 294 -14.23 20.33 -5.54
C ARG A 294 -13.02 20.12 -6.43
N THR A 295 -11.91 20.80 -6.13
CA THR A 295 -10.62 20.67 -6.82
C THR A 295 -10.10 19.23 -6.71
N HIS A 296 -10.10 18.65 -5.50
CA HIS A 296 -9.69 17.26 -5.28
C HIS A 296 -10.62 16.28 -6.00
N GLN A 297 -11.93 16.48 -5.95
CA GLN A 297 -12.89 15.63 -6.67
C GLN A 297 -12.70 15.72 -8.20
N LEU A 298 -12.47 16.91 -8.74
CA LEU A 298 -12.20 17.11 -10.16
C LEU A 298 -10.89 16.43 -10.58
N PHE A 299 -9.83 16.54 -9.77
CA PHE A 299 -8.59 15.81 -10.00
C PHE A 299 -8.82 14.29 -10.08
N CYS A 300 -9.63 13.73 -9.17
CA CYS A 300 -9.96 12.31 -9.18
C CYS A 300 -10.68 11.88 -10.48
N GLN A 301 -11.57 12.72 -11.00
CA GLN A 301 -12.33 12.43 -12.22
C GLN A 301 -11.49 12.63 -13.49
N ASP A 302 -10.81 13.77 -13.60
CA ASP A 302 -10.12 14.18 -14.82
C ASP A 302 -8.77 13.49 -14.98
N VAL A 303 -8.03 13.29 -13.89
CA VAL A 303 -6.69 12.72 -13.94
C VAL A 303 -6.72 11.24 -13.60
N LEU A 304 -7.25 10.88 -12.43
CA LEU A 304 -7.24 9.49 -11.93
C LEU A 304 -8.31 8.61 -12.58
N LYS A 305 -9.28 9.21 -13.28
CA LYS A 305 -10.38 8.51 -13.97
C LYS A 305 -11.23 7.63 -13.04
N ILE A 306 -11.41 8.05 -11.78
CA ILE A 306 -12.30 7.39 -10.82
C ILE A 306 -13.53 8.25 -10.51
N ARG A 307 -14.62 7.59 -10.12
CA ARG A 307 -15.90 8.24 -9.78
C ARG A 307 -15.88 8.81 -8.35
N PRO A 308 -16.76 9.78 -8.04
CA PRO A 308 -17.01 10.22 -6.66
C PRO A 308 -17.24 9.04 -5.71
N GLY A 309 -16.54 9.03 -4.57
CA GLY A 309 -16.63 7.98 -3.56
C GLY A 309 -15.74 6.75 -3.80
N GLU A 310 -15.21 6.56 -5.01
CA GLU A 310 -14.28 5.46 -5.28
C GLU A 310 -12.93 5.71 -4.59
N ILE A 311 -12.32 4.60 -4.15
CA ILE A 311 -11.09 4.61 -3.38
C ILE A 311 -9.89 4.37 -4.31
N GLY A 312 -8.78 5.03 -4.04
CA GLY A 312 -7.53 4.80 -4.74
C GLY A 312 -6.32 5.13 -3.89
N ILE A 313 -5.14 4.71 -4.35
CA ILE A 313 -3.86 5.02 -3.73
C ILE A 313 -2.88 5.46 -4.82
N VAL A 314 -2.09 6.49 -4.54
CA VAL A 314 -0.92 6.87 -5.33
C VAL A 314 0.34 6.58 -4.54
N SER A 315 1.30 5.87 -5.13
CA SER A 315 2.63 5.65 -4.56
C SER A 315 3.71 6.21 -5.48
N ASN A 316 4.44 7.24 -5.03
CA ASN A 316 5.43 7.96 -5.85
C ASN A 316 4.94 8.32 -7.27
N GLY A 317 3.70 8.82 -7.37
CA GLY A 317 3.07 9.16 -8.65
C GLY A 317 2.51 7.98 -9.45
N LYS A 318 2.57 6.75 -8.94
CA LYS A 318 1.95 5.55 -9.51
C LYS A 318 0.56 5.36 -8.91
N PHE A 319 -0.48 5.57 -9.70
CA PHE A 319 -1.86 5.43 -9.27
C PHE A 319 -2.34 3.97 -9.39
N LEU A 320 -3.03 3.52 -8.34
CA LEU A 320 -3.75 2.27 -8.24
C LEU A 320 -5.18 2.54 -7.76
N GLY A 321 -6.15 2.24 -8.61
CA GLY A 321 -7.56 2.32 -8.30
C GLY A 321 -8.43 2.05 -9.53
N PRO A 322 -9.76 1.94 -9.35
CA PRO A 322 -10.46 1.94 -8.06
C PRO A 322 -10.16 0.67 -7.23
N LEU A 323 -10.08 0.84 -5.91
CA LEU A 323 -9.78 -0.24 -4.94
C LEU A 323 -11.06 -0.75 -4.27
N ASP A 324 -11.10 -2.05 -4.01
CA ASP A 324 -12.10 -2.66 -3.14
C ASP A 324 -11.86 -2.28 -1.65
N GLU A 325 -12.90 -2.38 -0.82
CA GLU A 325 -12.89 -2.00 0.62
C GLU A 325 -11.92 -2.81 1.53
N ASN A 326 -11.15 -3.71 0.93
CA ASN A 326 -10.30 -4.72 1.57
C ASN A 326 -8.81 -4.40 1.45
N PHE A 327 -8.44 -3.12 1.59
CA PHE A 327 -7.04 -2.70 1.68
C PHE A 327 -6.59 -2.61 3.15
N TYR A 328 -5.66 -3.48 3.55
CA TYR A 328 -5.19 -3.66 4.92
C TYR A 328 -3.81 -3.02 5.15
N THR A 329 -3.35 -2.98 6.40
CA THR A 329 -2.04 -2.43 6.77
C THR A 329 -0.88 -3.15 6.07
N GLU A 330 -1.00 -4.47 5.89
CA GLU A 330 0.01 -5.30 5.23
C GLU A 330 0.09 -4.98 3.73
N ASP A 331 -0.99 -4.52 3.12
CA ASP A 331 -1.00 -4.06 1.72
C ASP A 331 -0.23 -2.75 1.55
N PHE A 332 -0.29 -1.83 2.52
CA PHE A 332 0.56 -0.63 2.55
C PHE A 332 2.04 -0.99 2.69
N TYR A 333 2.36 -1.95 3.55
CA TYR A 333 3.74 -2.45 3.68
C TYR A 333 4.25 -3.05 2.36
N PHE A 334 3.42 -3.87 1.70
CA PHE A 334 3.76 -4.42 0.39
C PHE A 334 3.98 -3.34 -0.66
N LEU A 335 3.10 -2.33 -0.69
CA LEU A 335 3.20 -1.18 -1.60
C LEU A 335 4.46 -0.35 -1.35
N GLU A 336 4.78 -0.07 -0.09
CA GLU A 336 6.01 0.63 0.30
C GLU A 336 7.22 -0.17 -0.18
N LYS A 337 7.27 -1.47 0.09
CA LYS A 337 8.40 -2.34 -0.28
C LYS A 337 8.58 -2.46 -1.80
N ILE A 338 7.50 -2.55 -2.57
CA ILE A 338 7.56 -2.52 -4.04
C ILE A 338 8.02 -1.14 -4.54
N THR A 339 7.61 -0.06 -3.89
CA THR A 339 7.97 1.29 -4.33
C THR A 339 9.42 1.59 -3.99
N PHE A 340 9.85 1.21 -2.79
CA PHE A 340 11.22 1.29 -2.29
C PHE A 340 12.10 0.21 -2.96
N THR A 341 12.22 0.29 -4.28
CA THR A 341 13.18 -0.51 -5.05
C THR A 341 14.57 0.13 -5.02
N ASN A 342 15.56 -0.63 -5.47
CA ASN A 342 16.92 -0.13 -5.74
C ASN A 342 16.93 1.14 -6.63
N LEU A 343 15.89 1.41 -7.43
CA LEU A 343 15.77 2.65 -8.18
C LEU A 343 15.60 3.85 -7.24
N VAL A 344 14.67 3.76 -6.30
CA VAL A 344 14.43 4.82 -5.30
C VAL A 344 15.64 4.98 -4.40
N GLU A 345 16.33 3.89 -4.01
CA GLU A 345 17.59 3.97 -3.26
C GLU A 345 18.69 4.69 -4.04
N LYS A 346 18.84 4.39 -5.33
CA LYS A 346 19.81 5.10 -6.21
C LYS A 346 19.44 6.57 -6.37
N ILE A 347 18.16 6.88 -6.59
CA ILE A 347 17.68 8.26 -6.69
C ILE A 347 17.99 8.98 -5.39
N LYS A 348 17.63 8.39 -4.24
CA LYS A 348 17.94 8.92 -2.91
C LYS A 348 19.44 9.21 -2.76
N GLY A 349 20.31 8.26 -3.07
CA GLY A 349 21.76 8.46 -2.97
C GLY A 349 22.32 9.54 -3.90
N VAL A 350 21.77 9.71 -5.11
CA VAL A 350 22.14 10.82 -6.01
C VAL A 350 21.66 12.16 -5.46
N VAL A 351 20.44 12.16 -4.95
CA VAL A 351 19.72 13.36 -4.51
C VAL A 351 20.27 13.85 -3.16
N GLU A 352 20.68 12.98 -2.24
CA GLU A 352 21.35 13.32 -0.97
C GLU A 352 22.65 14.11 -1.16
N ASN A 353 23.31 13.98 -2.31
CA ASN A 353 24.49 14.78 -2.64
C ASN A 353 24.13 16.23 -3.05
N MET A 354 22.85 16.55 -3.20
CA MET A 354 22.37 17.90 -3.52
C MET A 354 22.10 18.67 -2.22
N LYS A 355 22.55 19.93 -2.13
CA LYS A 355 22.30 20.81 -0.97
C LYS A 355 20.87 21.39 -0.99
N ILE A 356 19.86 20.52 -0.91
CA ILE A 356 18.42 20.87 -0.97
C ILE A 356 17.77 20.47 0.36
N SER A 357 16.72 21.18 0.79
CA SER A 357 15.95 20.80 2.00
C SER A 357 15.27 19.43 1.84
N SER A 358 15.10 18.71 2.95
CA SER A 358 14.54 17.34 2.97
C SER A 358 13.12 17.24 2.38
N LYS A 359 12.28 18.25 2.58
CA LYS A 359 10.94 18.34 1.99
C LYS A 359 11.00 18.38 0.46
N ASN A 360 11.83 19.28 -0.08
CA ASN A 360 12.05 19.41 -1.52
C ASN A 360 12.72 18.14 -2.08
N MET A 361 13.52 17.46 -1.26
CA MET A 361 14.12 16.18 -1.57
C MET A 361 13.10 15.07 -1.78
N SER A 362 12.16 14.95 -0.84
CA SER A 362 11.10 13.93 -0.89
C SER A 362 10.19 14.16 -2.11
N ASP A 363 9.91 15.44 -2.43
CA ASP A 363 9.17 15.82 -3.64
C ASP A 363 9.95 15.48 -4.92
N LEU A 364 11.26 15.69 -4.93
CA LEU A 364 12.13 15.35 -6.07
C LEU A 364 12.17 13.83 -6.29
N ILE A 365 12.30 13.04 -5.23
CA ILE A 365 12.27 11.56 -5.30
C ILE A 365 10.95 11.10 -5.91
N MET A 366 9.81 11.61 -5.43
CA MET A 366 8.50 11.29 -5.97
C MET A 366 8.39 11.63 -7.46
N LYS A 367 8.78 12.84 -7.87
CA LYS A 367 8.71 13.29 -9.27
C LYS A 367 9.62 12.48 -10.18
N ALA A 368 10.84 12.20 -9.73
CA ALA A 368 11.82 11.43 -10.47
C ALA A 368 11.38 9.97 -10.66
N ASP A 369 10.89 9.31 -9.60
CA ASP A 369 10.40 7.93 -9.70
C ASP A 369 9.17 7.84 -10.62
N ALA A 370 8.22 8.77 -10.51
CA ALA A 370 7.06 8.83 -11.40
C ALA A 370 7.46 8.95 -12.87
N LEU A 371 8.38 9.87 -13.17
CA LEU A 371 8.88 10.10 -14.53
C LEU A 371 9.64 8.89 -15.07
N ILE A 372 10.64 8.39 -14.33
CA ILE A 372 11.49 7.28 -14.76
C ILE A 372 10.66 6.01 -14.95
N SER A 373 9.71 5.74 -14.04
CA SER A 373 8.85 4.56 -14.12
C SER A 373 7.84 4.64 -15.27
N SER A 374 7.47 5.85 -15.71
CA SER A 374 6.58 6.04 -16.87
C SER A 374 7.27 5.79 -18.21
N LEU A 375 8.61 5.86 -18.27
CA LEU A 375 9.34 5.64 -19.50
C LEU A 375 9.25 4.16 -19.91
N PRO A 376 9.07 3.87 -21.21
CA PRO A 376 9.10 2.49 -21.68
C PRO A 376 10.45 1.88 -21.33
N LYS A 377 10.43 0.69 -20.69
CA LYS A 377 11.65 -0.09 -20.49
C LYS A 377 12.23 -0.36 -21.88
N ARG A 378 13.36 0.28 -22.22
CA ARG A 378 14.14 -0.11 -23.39
C ARG A 378 14.51 -1.58 -23.17
N GLU A 379 13.90 -2.48 -23.92
CA GLU A 379 14.37 -3.86 -24.00
C GLU A 379 15.83 -3.80 -24.50
N SER A 380 16.76 -4.03 -23.60
CA SER A 380 18.17 -4.16 -23.95
C SER A 380 18.38 -5.54 -24.57
N ARG A 381 17.96 -5.70 -25.82
CA ARG A 381 18.47 -6.69 -26.77
C ARG A 381 18.51 -6.06 -28.15
N TYR A 382 19.56 -5.29 -28.40
CA TYR A 382 20.04 -5.18 -29.78
C TYR A 382 20.69 -6.54 -30.08
N ASP A 383 20.10 -7.30 -31.00
CA ASP A 383 20.82 -8.40 -31.64
C ASP A 383 22.00 -7.76 -32.38
N ILE A 384 23.19 -7.92 -31.82
CA ILE A 384 24.43 -7.61 -32.53
C ILE A 384 24.57 -8.71 -33.58
N THR A 385 24.11 -8.46 -34.80
CA THR A 385 24.53 -9.24 -35.96
C THR A 385 26.02 -9.04 -36.13
N PHE A 386 26.81 -10.01 -35.67
CA PHE A 386 28.21 -10.12 -36.04
C PHE A 386 28.28 -10.25 -37.56
N LEU A 387 29.06 -9.38 -38.20
CA LEU A 387 29.41 -9.52 -39.61
C LEU A 387 30.10 -10.88 -39.77
N ARG A 388 29.54 -11.75 -40.62
CA ARG A 388 30.19 -13.01 -41.00
C ARG A 388 31.56 -12.68 -41.61
N GLU A 389 32.62 -13.17 -40.97
CA GLU A 389 33.93 -13.24 -41.59
C GLU A 389 33.85 -14.18 -42.80
N ASN A 390 33.96 -13.61 -44.00
CA ASN A 390 34.17 -14.38 -45.21
C ASN A 390 35.63 -14.82 -45.23
N HIS A 391 35.92 -16.01 -44.71
CA HIS A 391 37.16 -16.70 -45.04
C HIS A 391 37.08 -17.16 -46.51
N ARG A 392 37.99 -16.64 -47.33
CA ARG A 392 38.33 -17.16 -48.65
C ARG A 392 39.66 -17.88 -48.57
#